data_AF-A0A935AP23-F1
#
_entry.id   AF-A0A935AP23-F1
#
_cell.length_a   1.000
_cell.length_b   1.000
_cell.length_c   1.000
_cell.angle_alpha   90.00
_cell.angle_beta   90.00
_cell.angle_gamma   90.00
#
_symmetry.space_group_name_H-M   'P 1'
#
loop_
_entity.id
_entity.type
_entity.pdbx_description
1 polymer ?
#
loop_
_entity_poly.entity_id
_entity_poly.type
_entity_poly.pdbx_seq_one_letter_code
_entity_poly.pdbx_strand_id
1 'polypeptide(L)'
;MSVLRMLAPSGIKYEVIVSFDNEANEWSFRGLGFDFLASPIANGEDVDSSTFSGWQAEVSRQGSSDSIVFIWINCPPSGGLSDDIFVSKCIKELSRHWDLFGELEEG
;
A
#
# COMPACT_ATOMS: atom_id res chain seq x y z
N MET A 1 -1.31 -1.40 14.64
CA MET A 1 -2.15 -0.42 13.92
C MET A 1 -1.67 0.96 14.28
N SER A 2 -1.39 1.79 13.27
CA SER A 2 -0.89 3.15 13.41
C SER A 2 -1.73 4.10 12.58
N VAL A 3 -1.88 5.34 13.04
CA VAL A 3 -2.55 6.42 12.29
C VAL A 3 -1.49 7.42 11.86
N LEU A 4 -1.33 7.56 10.55
CA LEU A 4 -0.38 8.47 9.93
C LEU A 4 -1.14 9.65 9.32
N ARG A 5 -0.60 10.86 9.47
CA ARG A 5 -1.11 12.06 8.81
C ARG A 5 -0.24 12.41 7.64
N MET A 6 -0.86 12.50 6.46
CA MET A 6 -0.15 12.67 5.21
C MET A 6 -0.66 13.90 4.46
N LEU A 7 0.24 14.55 3.73
CA LEU A 7 -0.08 15.64 2.82
C LEU A 7 0.05 15.12 1.40
N ALA A 8 -1.06 15.02 0.67
CA ALA A 8 -1.04 14.64 -0.73
C ALA A 8 -0.42 15.74 -1.61
N PRO A 9 0.04 15.42 -2.84
CA PRO A 9 0.54 16.42 -3.78
C PRO A 9 -0.47 17.55 -4.09
N SER A 10 -1.78 17.27 -3.97
CA SER A 10 -2.85 18.27 -4.08
C SER A 10 -2.90 19.28 -2.93
N GLY A 11 -2.14 19.06 -1.85
CA GLY A 11 -2.19 19.88 -0.63
C GLY A 11 -3.28 19.44 0.37
N ILE A 12 -4.08 18.43 0.05
CA ILE A 12 -5.07 17.87 0.98
C ILE A 12 -4.36 16.99 2.01
N LYS A 13 -4.78 17.13 3.28
CA LYS A 13 -4.32 16.26 4.36
C LYS A 13 -5.23 15.06 4.52
N TYR A 14 -4.64 13.89 4.59
CA TYR A 14 -5.35 12.63 4.81
C TYR A 14 -4.86 11.95 6.08
N GLU A 15 -5.80 11.32 6.78
CA GLU A 15 -5.48 10.38 7.85
C GLU A 15 -5.50 8.97 7.28
N VAL A 16 -4.38 8.27 7.46
CA VAL A 16 -4.08 6.97 6.89
C VAL A 16 -3.95 5.99 8.04
N ILE A 17 -4.81 4.98 8.10
CA ILE A 17 -4.72 3.89 9.05
C ILE A 17 -3.93 2.76 8.42
N VAL A 18 -2.86 2.35 9.08
CA VAL A 18 -1.94 1.29 8.65
C VAL A 18 -2.01 0.15 9.63
N SER A 19 -2.12 -1.07 9.14
CA SER A 19 -2.13 -2.28 9.96
C SER A 19 -1.28 -3.36 9.32
N PHE A 20 -0.56 -4.10 10.15
CA PHE A 20 0.14 -5.32 9.76
C PHE A 20 -0.51 -6.50 10.47
N ASP A 21 -0.94 -7.49 9.71
CA ASP A 21 -1.45 -8.77 10.20
C ASP A 21 -0.28 -9.76 10.26
N ASN A 22 0.10 -10.17 11.48
CA ASN A 22 1.20 -11.12 11.67
C ASN A 22 0.83 -12.56 11.25
N GLU A 23 -0.45 -12.94 11.29
CA GLU A 23 -0.90 -14.29 10.94
C GLU A 23 -0.94 -14.46 9.42
N ALA A 24 -1.50 -13.47 8.72
CA ALA A 24 -1.53 -13.45 7.26
C ALA A 24 -0.21 -12.97 6.64
N ASN A 25 0.65 -12.32 7.43
CA ASN A 25 1.86 -11.63 6.97
C ASN A 25 1.53 -10.53 5.94
N GLU A 26 0.46 -9.76 6.17
CA GLU A 26 -0.08 -8.79 5.22
C GLU A 26 -0.10 -7.37 5.78
N TRP A 27 0.17 -6.38 4.92
CA TRP A 27 -0.06 -4.98 5.24
C TRP A 27 -1.39 -4.52 4.66
N SER A 28 -2.12 -3.71 5.42
CA SER A 28 -3.27 -2.99 4.93
C SER A 28 -3.16 -1.50 5.23
N PHE A 29 -3.71 -0.71 4.32
CA PHE A 29 -3.76 0.74 4.43
C PHE A 29 -5.19 1.19 4.08
N ARG A 30 -5.74 2.14 4.84
CA ARG A 30 -7.04 2.78 4.57
C ARG A 30 -6.95 4.29 4.80
N GLY A 31 -7.76 5.08 4.13
CA GLY A 31 -7.94 6.51 4.44
C GLY A 31 -7.72 7.52 3.30
N LEU A 32 -7.30 7.07 2.11
CA LEU A 32 -7.23 7.92 0.90
C LEU A 32 -8.41 7.69 -0.07
N GLY A 33 -9.51 7.07 0.39
CA GLY A 33 -10.59 6.61 -0.51
C GLY A 33 -10.23 5.35 -1.31
N PHE A 34 -9.19 4.63 -0.90
CA PHE A 34 -8.76 3.35 -1.46
C PHE A 34 -8.75 2.28 -0.38
N ASP A 35 -9.16 1.07 -0.76
CA ASP A 35 -8.89 -0.15 -0.02
C ASP A 35 -7.58 -0.73 -0.57
N PHE A 36 -6.65 -1.00 0.34
CA PHE A 36 -5.31 -1.44 0.01
C PHE A 36 -4.92 -2.65 0.86
N LEU A 37 -4.51 -3.72 0.19
CA LEU A 37 -4.00 -4.94 0.79
C LEU A 37 -2.71 -5.34 0.10
N ALA A 38 -1.62 -5.48 0.85
CA ALA A 38 -0.34 -5.88 0.33
C ALA A 38 0.17 -7.15 0.99
N SER A 39 0.48 -8.11 0.14
CA SER A 39 0.97 -9.42 0.55
C SER A 39 2.40 -9.61 0.04
N PRO A 40 3.19 -10.42 0.74
CA PRO A 40 4.58 -10.56 0.43
C PRO A 40 4.76 -11.39 -0.84
N ILE A 41 5.54 -10.92 -1.82
CA ILE A 41 5.86 -11.72 -3.00
C ILE A 41 6.94 -12.74 -2.64
N ALA A 42 6.53 -13.97 -2.37
CA ALA A 42 7.44 -15.10 -2.54
C ALA A 42 7.68 -15.22 -4.05
N ASN A 43 8.92 -15.09 -4.52
CA ASN A 43 9.28 -15.26 -5.93
C ASN A 43 9.12 -16.73 -6.37
N GLY A 44 7.89 -17.26 -6.35
CA GLY A 44 7.52 -18.57 -6.90
C GLY A 44 8.16 -19.81 -6.27
N GLU A 45 9.12 -19.68 -5.37
CA GLU A 45 9.82 -20.77 -4.69
C GLU A 45 10.00 -20.43 -3.20
N ASP A 46 10.32 -21.42 -2.37
CA ASP A 46 10.67 -21.27 -0.95
C ASP A 46 11.82 -20.27 -0.78
N VAL A 47 11.49 -18.98 -0.79
CA VAL A 47 12.47 -17.91 -0.60
C VAL A 47 12.63 -17.74 0.90
N ASP A 48 13.84 -18.04 1.38
CA ASP A 48 14.25 -17.74 2.74
C ASP A 48 13.85 -16.31 3.10
N SER A 49 13.16 -16.14 4.23
CA SER A 49 12.54 -14.89 4.69
C SER A 49 13.50 -13.69 4.76
N SER A 50 14.80 -13.95 4.66
CA SER A 50 15.90 -12.99 4.61
C SER A 50 16.09 -12.29 3.24
N THR A 51 15.48 -12.80 2.16
CA THR A 51 15.65 -12.31 0.77
C THR A 51 14.43 -11.55 0.21
N PHE A 52 13.46 -11.27 1.07
CA PHE A 52 12.24 -10.57 0.70
C PHE A 52 12.53 -9.15 0.17
N SER A 53 12.21 -8.87 -1.10
CA SER A 53 12.57 -7.60 -1.77
C SER A 53 11.39 -6.72 -2.22
N GLY A 54 10.15 -7.21 -2.11
CA GLY A 54 9.01 -6.38 -2.49
C GLY A 54 7.64 -7.00 -2.21
N TRP A 55 6.64 -6.15 -2.02
CA TRP A 55 5.26 -6.50 -1.76
C TRP A 55 4.42 -6.33 -3.02
N GLN A 56 3.44 -7.20 -3.24
CA GLN A 56 2.38 -6.98 -4.23
C GLN A 56 1.19 -6.42 -3.48
N ALA A 57 0.63 -5.31 -3.95
CA ALA A 57 -0.58 -4.76 -3.39
C ALA A 57 -1.74 -4.76 -4.37
N GLU A 58 -2.87 -5.22 -3.87
CA GLU A 58 -4.18 -5.05 -4.46
C GLU A 58 -4.74 -3.70 -4.01
N VAL A 59 -5.11 -2.89 -4.99
CA VAL A 59 -5.63 -1.55 -4.75
C VAL A 59 -6.96 -1.40 -5.48
N SER A 60 -7.99 -1.04 -4.75
CA SER A 60 -9.29 -0.67 -5.32
C SER A 60 -9.81 0.61 -4.71
N ARG A 61 -10.65 1.32 -5.46
CA ARG A 61 -11.37 2.49 -4.92
C ARG A 61 -12.40 2.01 -3.91
N GLN A 62 -12.47 2.65 -2.76
CA GLN A 62 -13.42 2.29 -1.72
C GLN A 62 -14.85 2.33 -2.26
N GLY A 63 -15.59 1.24 -2.08
CA GLY A 63 -16.96 1.10 -2.60
C GLY A 63 -17.05 0.77 -4.10
N SER A 64 -15.94 0.49 -4.78
CA SER A 64 -15.90 0.01 -6.16
C SER A 64 -15.13 -1.31 -6.26
N SER A 65 -15.77 -2.33 -6.81
CA SER A 65 -15.16 -3.62 -7.15
C SER A 65 -14.55 -3.66 -8.56
N ASP A 66 -14.80 -2.63 -9.36
CA ASP A 66 -14.69 -2.72 -10.83
C ASP A 66 -13.29 -2.36 -11.33
N SER A 67 -12.40 -1.91 -10.45
CA SER A 67 -11.03 -1.52 -10.80
C SER A 67 -10.06 -1.91 -9.70
N ILE A 68 -9.50 -3.12 -9.82
CA ILE A 68 -8.39 -3.59 -9.01
C ILE A 68 -7.10 -3.37 -9.81
N VAL A 69 -6.17 -2.63 -9.23
CA VAL A 69 -4.83 -2.43 -9.76
C VAL A 69 -3.85 -3.17 -8.87
N PHE A 70 -3.00 -3.99 -9.47
CA PHE A 70 -1.90 -4.64 -8.79
C PHE A 70 -0.65 -3.77 -8.91
N ILE A 71 -0.11 -3.31 -7.78
CA ILE A 71 1.13 -2.52 -7.75
C ILE A 71 2.24 -3.28 -7.04
N TRP A 72 3.49 -3.02 -7.46
CA TRP A 72 4.68 -3.65 -6.90
C TRP A 72 5.45 -2.65 -6.04
N ILE A 73 5.70 -3.00 -4.79
CA ILE A 73 6.27 -2.09 -3.79
C ILE A 73 7.61 -2.63 -3.34
N ASN A 74 8.68 -1.99 -3.83
CA ASN A 74 10.03 -2.34 -3.44
C ASN A 74 10.34 -1.80 -2.04
N CYS A 75 10.44 -2.72 -1.08
CA CYS A 75 10.75 -2.45 0.31
C CYS A 75 12.07 -3.13 0.71
N PRO A 76 12.83 -2.54 1.65
CA PRO A 76 13.94 -3.26 2.27
C PRO A 76 13.44 -4.56 2.93
N PRO A 77 14.33 -5.57 3.12
CA PRO A 77 13.98 -6.79 3.83
C PRO A 77 13.35 -6.49 5.19
N SER A 78 12.46 -7.38 5.62
CA SER A 78 11.48 -7.20 6.73
C SER A 78 12.04 -6.59 8.02
N GLY A 79 13.32 -6.81 8.35
CA GLY A 79 13.97 -6.26 9.54
C GLY A 79 14.10 -4.73 9.58
N GLY A 80 13.91 -4.02 8.47
CA GLY A 80 13.99 -2.55 8.40
C GLY A 80 12.71 -1.86 7.94
N LEU A 81 11.59 -2.58 7.82
CA LEU A 81 10.34 -2.04 7.32
C LEU A 81 9.48 -1.50 8.47
N SER A 82 9.36 -0.18 8.55
CA SER A 82 8.40 0.49 9.44
C SER A 82 7.13 0.92 8.68
N ASP A 83 6.05 1.19 9.41
CA ASP A 83 4.79 1.72 8.87
C ASP A 83 5.03 2.95 7.96
N ASP A 84 5.89 3.89 8.39
CA ASP A 84 6.23 5.10 7.63
C ASP A 84 6.94 4.78 6.31
N ILE A 85 7.92 3.87 6.35
CA ILE A 85 8.67 3.46 5.16
C ILE A 85 7.72 2.75 4.19
N PHE A 86 6.91 1.83 4.70
CA PHE A 86 5.96 1.08 3.90
C PHE A 86 4.97 2.02 3.20
N VAL A 87 4.28 2.88 3.96
CA VAL A 87 3.29 3.81 3.40
C VAL A 87 3.91 4.79 2.41
N SER A 88 5.12 5.30 2.69
CA SER A 88 5.82 6.18 1.76
C SER A 88 6.08 5.50 0.40
N LYS A 89 6.45 4.22 0.42
CA LYS A 89 6.64 3.42 -0.80
C LYS A 89 5.33 3.16 -1.51
N CYS A 90 4.28 2.76 -0.79
CA CYS A 90 2.96 2.53 -1.36
C CYS A 90 2.43 3.76 -2.08
N ILE A 91 2.49 4.93 -1.45
CA ILE A 91 1.98 6.18 -2.04
C ILE A 91 2.80 6.60 -3.25
N LYS A 92 4.11 6.41 -3.22
CA LYS A 92 4.95 6.67 -4.38
C LYS A 92 4.50 5.82 -5.58
N GLU A 93 4.23 4.53 -5.37
CA GLU A 93 3.77 3.66 -6.44
C GLU A 93 2.33 4.00 -6.86
N LEU A 94 1.40 4.19 -5.91
CA LEU A 94 0.04 4.63 -6.18
C LEU A 94 -0.01 5.94 -7.00
N SER A 95 0.87 6.90 -6.69
CA SER A 95 0.92 8.18 -7.41
C SER A 95 1.28 8.02 -8.89
N ARG A 96 2.00 6.95 -9.28
CA ARG A 96 2.28 6.62 -10.69
C ARG A 96 1.08 6.02 -11.42
N HIS A 97 0.14 5.48 -10.66
CA HIS A 97 -1.07 4.84 -11.15
C HIS A 97 -2.31 5.68 -10.86
N TRP A 98 -2.13 6.91 -10.38
CA TRP A 98 -3.22 7.75 -9.87
C TRP A 98 -4.31 7.99 -10.92
N ASP A 99 -3.91 8.20 -12.18
CA ASP A 99 -4.82 8.38 -13.31
C ASP A 99 -5.71 7.15 -13.58
N LEU A 100 -5.25 5.94 -13.21
CA LEU A 100 -6.05 4.70 -13.36
C LEU A 100 -7.22 4.65 -12.38
N PHE A 101 -7.16 5.42 -11.31
CA PHE A 101 -8.19 5.46 -10.28
C PHE A 101 -9.20 6.61 -10.46
N GLY A 102 -9.00 7.42 -11.50
CA GLY A 102 -9.76 8.64 -11.76
C GLY A 102 -9.34 9.77 -10.82
N GLU A 103 -9.50 11.02 -11.26
CA GLU A 103 -9.40 12.17 -10.35
C GLU A 103 -10.34 11.89 -9.16
N LEU A 104 -9.85 12.08 -7.94
CA LEU A 104 -10.70 12.13 -6.75
C LEU A 104 -11.64 13.33 -6.99
N GLU A 105 -12.77 13.11 -7.65
CA GLU A 105 -13.78 14.14 -7.81
C GLU A 105 -14.10 14.65 -6.40
N GLU A 106 -13.88 15.95 -6.20
CA GLU A 106 -14.16 16.65 -4.95
C GLU A 106 -15.66 16.46 -4.65
N GLY A 107 -15.96 15.55 -3.73
CA GLY A 107 -17.28 15.35 -3.13
C GLY A 107 -17.47 16.21 -1.90
#